data_AF-A0A7J5PI98-F1
#
_entry.id   AF-A0A7J5PI98-F1
#
_cell.length_a   1.000
_cell.length_b   1.000
_cell.length_c   1.000
_cell.angle_alpha   90.00
_cell.angle_beta   90.00
_cell.angle_gamma   90.00
#
_symmetry.space_group_name_H-M   'P 1'
#
loop_
_entity.id
_entity.type
_entity.pdbx_description
1 polymer ?
#
loop_
_entity_poly.entity_id
_entity_poly.type
_entity_poly.pdbx_seq_one_letter_code
_entity_poly.pdbx_strand_id
1 'polypeptide(L)'
;MKLHTLCFEGDHALEKREKEKSNYCYVNLYAVTFGIAQFILTELQPIDLDGCGKLTICANVEPQNEAYEPGYHTSPELGVSWYSLDRETSRKLYSLKRFYKAFSEELSNEFENYVANIIMDILVEIDHMHGGKNSLAEWRNDILERMRECGCEKEILLEKYSKLRRDKKYRAMVYRCIGHGIGDAIRVDLVNCVTEEVVVSRWLEELPHTIDMAGAVTKTAWDGNTFNVTLYKRSPSWIETVELPEEQS
;
A
#
# COMPACT_ATOMS: atom_id res chain seq x y z
N MET A 1 -7.91 6.04 18.82
CA MET A 1 -6.83 5.11 18.39
C MET A 1 -6.29 5.64 17.08
N LYS A 2 -5.00 5.48 16.81
CA LYS A 2 -4.46 5.97 15.53
C LYS A 2 -4.84 5.02 14.39
N LEU A 3 -5.27 5.56 13.26
CA LEU A 3 -5.55 4.82 12.04
C LEU A 3 -4.24 4.21 11.50
N HIS A 4 -4.20 2.88 11.43
CA HIS A 4 -3.06 2.13 10.92
C HIS A 4 -3.43 1.21 9.75
N THR A 5 -4.73 1.06 9.46
CA THR A 5 -5.20 0.27 8.32
C THR A 5 -6.31 1.01 7.58
N LEU A 6 -6.10 1.20 6.28
CA LEU A 6 -7.07 1.73 5.34
C LEU A 6 -7.10 0.77 4.14
N CYS A 7 -8.28 0.26 3.78
CA CYS A 7 -8.40 -0.70 2.69
C CYS A 7 -9.79 -0.69 2.06
N PHE A 8 -9.88 -1.16 0.82
CA PHE A 8 -11.17 -1.48 0.19
C PHE A 8 -11.55 -2.94 0.41
N GLU A 9 -12.84 -3.20 0.50
CA GLU A 9 -13.43 -4.51 0.39
C GLU A 9 -14.43 -4.50 -0.77
N GLY A 10 -14.33 -5.51 -1.64
CA GLY A 10 -15.17 -5.62 -2.83
C GLY A 10 -16.43 -6.47 -2.61
N ASP A 11 -17.32 -6.42 -3.59
CA ASP A 11 -18.53 -7.25 -3.65
C ASP A 11 -18.19 -8.73 -3.83
N HIS A 12 -18.24 -9.48 -2.74
CA HIS A 12 -17.82 -10.88 -2.72
C HIS A 12 -18.51 -11.76 -3.78
N ALA A 13 -19.81 -11.54 -4.04
CA ALA A 13 -20.53 -12.35 -5.03
C ALA A 13 -20.10 -12.00 -6.46
N LEU A 14 -20.00 -10.71 -6.77
CA LEU A 14 -19.54 -10.26 -8.07
C LEU A 14 -18.11 -10.75 -8.34
N GLU A 15 -17.21 -10.53 -7.39
CA GLU A 15 -15.80 -10.89 -7.51
C GLU A 15 -15.59 -12.39 -7.65
N LYS A 16 -16.39 -13.21 -6.94
CA LYS A 16 -16.39 -14.66 -7.09
C LYS A 16 -16.83 -15.08 -8.50
N ARG A 17 -17.92 -14.51 -9.02
CA ARG A 17 -18.41 -14.82 -10.39
C ARG A 17 -17.39 -14.42 -11.45
N GLU A 18 -16.73 -13.29 -11.31
CA GLU A 18 -15.69 -12.86 -12.24
C GLU A 18 -14.44 -13.74 -12.15
N LYS A 19 -14.05 -14.16 -10.95
CA LYS A 19 -12.96 -15.13 -10.76
C LYS A 19 -13.26 -16.46 -11.45
N GLU A 20 -14.48 -16.98 -11.32
CA GLU A 20 -14.91 -18.23 -11.96
C GLU A 20 -14.94 -18.16 -13.49
N LYS A 21 -15.23 -16.98 -14.06
CA LYS A 21 -15.14 -16.74 -15.52
C LYS A 21 -13.70 -16.59 -16.01
N SER A 22 -12.80 -16.12 -15.16
CA SER A 22 -11.40 -15.88 -15.52
C SER A 22 -10.60 -17.19 -15.44
N ASN A 23 -9.83 -17.51 -16.48
CA ASN A 23 -8.87 -18.61 -16.45
C ASN A 23 -7.61 -18.19 -15.66
N TYR A 24 -7.74 -18.01 -14.32
CA TYR A 24 -6.68 -17.78 -13.33
C TYR A 24 -6.22 -16.33 -13.02
N CYS A 25 -6.48 -15.31 -13.86
CA CYS A 25 -5.88 -13.97 -13.68
C CYS A 25 -6.73 -12.93 -12.93
N TYR A 26 -7.73 -13.33 -12.15
CA TYR A 26 -8.58 -12.38 -11.42
C TYR A 26 -7.85 -11.72 -10.24
N VAL A 27 -7.82 -10.39 -10.23
CA VAL A 27 -7.32 -9.59 -9.11
C VAL A 27 -8.48 -8.86 -8.44
N ASN A 28 -8.61 -9.01 -7.13
CA ASN A 28 -9.70 -8.43 -6.33
C ASN A 28 -9.55 -6.90 -6.15
N LEU A 29 -10.63 -6.23 -5.71
CA LEU A 29 -10.61 -4.79 -5.49
C LEU A 29 -9.58 -4.37 -4.43
N TYR A 30 -9.47 -5.15 -3.36
CA TYR A 30 -8.48 -4.94 -2.30
C TYR A 30 -7.06 -4.80 -2.89
N ALA A 31 -6.66 -5.75 -3.74
CA ALA A 31 -5.32 -5.78 -4.31
C ALA A 31 -5.04 -4.58 -5.24
N VAL A 32 -5.99 -4.20 -6.09
CA VAL A 32 -5.79 -3.08 -7.02
C VAL A 32 -5.85 -1.69 -6.40
N THR A 33 -6.35 -1.59 -5.17
CA THR A 33 -6.44 -0.32 -4.42
C THR A 33 -5.44 -0.24 -3.27
N PHE A 34 -4.73 -1.33 -2.98
CA PHE A 34 -3.88 -1.44 -1.80
C PHE A 34 -2.77 -0.37 -1.80
N GLY A 35 -2.01 -0.25 -2.89
CA GLY A 35 -0.94 0.75 -3.00
C GLY A 35 -1.43 2.18 -2.78
N ILE A 36 -2.57 2.54 -3.37
CA ILE A 36 -3.20 3.87 -3.23
C ILE A 36 -3.61 4.13 -1.78
N ALA A 37 -4.27 3.15 -1.15
CA ALA A 37 -4.69 3.26 0.24
C ALA A 37 -3.49 3.41 1.18
N GLN A 38 -2.41 2.65 0.95
CA GLN A 38 -1.17 2.76 1.73
C GLN A 38 -0.45 4.09 1.52
N PHE A 39 -0.45 4.63 0.30
CA PHE A 39 0.12 5.94 0.01
C PHE A 39 -0.56 7.02 0.85
N ILE A 40 -1.89 7.10 0.75
CA ILE A 40 -2.68 8.09 1.50
C ILE A 40 -2.52 7.88 3.00
N LEU A 41 -2.59 6.65 3.48
CA LEU A 41 -2.40 6.35 4.90
C LEU A 41 -1.02 6.82 5.40
N THR A 42 0.03 6.67 4.59
CA THR A 42 1.38 7.12 4.92
C THR A 42 1.47 8.66 4.96
N GLU A 43 0.79 9.36 4.06
CA GLU A 43 0.71 10.84 4.08
C GLU A 43 0.02 11.37 5.34
N LEU A 44 -0.92 10.61 5.90
CA LEU A 44 -1.72 11.02 7.05
C LEU A 44 -1.13 10.56 8.39
N GLN A 45 -0.27 9.55 8.40
CA GLN A 45 0.20 8.95 9.66
C GLN A 45 1.14 9.88 10.44
N PRO A 46 0.95 10.00 11.77
CA PRO A 46 -0.13 9.40 12.58
C PRO A 46 -1.40 10.27 12.65
N ILE A 47 -2.57 9.68 12.39
CA ILE A 47 -3.88 10.34 12.52
C ILE A 47 -4.84 9.55 13.42
N ASP A 48 -5.64 10.23 14.24
CA ASP A 48 -6.81 9.64 14.92
C ASP A 48 -8.07 10.19 14.24
N LEU A 49 -8.73 9.33 13.45
CA LEU A 49 -9.86 9.74 12.62
C LEU A 49 -11.16 9.72 13.43
N ASP A 50 -11.39 8.62 14.15
CA ASP A 50 -12.68 8.26 14.74
C ASP A 50 -12.55 7.44 16.03
N GLY A 51 -11.34 7.30 16.57
CA GLY A 51 -11.07 6.39 17.69
C GLY A 51 -10.78 4.95 17.28
N CYS A 52 -10.88 4.57 16.00
CA CYS A 52 -10.62 3.25 15.44
C CYS A 52 -9.25 3.16 14.74
N GLY A 53 -8.72 1.94 14.65
CA GLY A 53 -7.41 1.66 14.07
C GLY A 53 -7.49 1.20 12.62
N LYS A 54 -8.68 0.79 12.19
CA LYS A 54 -8.96 0.28 10.85
C LYS A 54 -10.21 0.92 10.27
N LEU A 55 -10.10 1.44 9.05
CA LEU A 55 -11.21 1.86 8.20
C LEU A 55 -11.27 0.98 6.95
N THR A 56 -12.43 0.32 6.74
CA THR A 56 -12.71 -0.45 5.50
C THR A 56 -13.69 0.31 4.61
N ILE A 57 -13.35 0.56 3.34
CA ILE A 57 -14.28 1.12 2.35
C ILE A 57 -14.93 -0.04 1.58
N CYS A 58 -16.22 -0.25 1.78
CA CYS A 58 -16.98 -1.36 1.20
C CYS A 58 -17.64 -0.92 -0.12
N ALA A 59 -17.24 -1.55 -1.23
CA ALA A 59 -17.78 -1.30 -2.57
C ALA A 59 -18.71 -2.43 -3.00
N ASN A 60 -20.00 -2.33 -2.68
CA ASN A 60 -20.99 -3.36 -3.01
C ASN A 60 -21.88 -2.93 -4.18
N VAL A 61 -21.93 -3.73 -5.26
CA VAL A 61 -22.78 -3.48 -6.43
C VAL A 61 -24.15 -4.16 -6.27
N GLU A 62 -24.12 -5.34 -5.63
CA GLU A 62 -25.22 -6.22 -5.32
C GLU A 62 -25.18 -6.54 -3.82
N PRO A 63 -25.56 -5.59 -2.95
CA PRO A 63 -25.55 -5.83 -1.52
C PRO A 63 -26.43 -7.03 -1.17
N GLN A 64 -25.87 -7.99 -0.43
CA GLN A 64 -26.56 -9.22 -0.04
C GLN A 64 -27.50 -9.04 1.15
N ASN A 65 -27.46 -7.88 1.80
CA ASN A 65 -28.24 -7.57 2.99
C ASN A 65 -29.26 -6.46 2.68
N GLU A 66 -30.53 -6.69 3.04
CA GLU A 66 -31.61 -5.70 2.92
C GLU A 66 -31.37 -4.47 3.82
N ALA A 67 -30.57 -4.60 4.88
CA ALA A 67 -30.16 -3.51 5.77
C ALA A 67 -28.92 -2.73 5.25
N TYR A 68 -28.62 -2.80 3.96
CA TYR A 68 -27.50 -2.05 3.38
C TYR A 68 -27.78 -0.54 3.40
N GLU A 69 -27.03 0.18 4.24
CA GLU A 69 -27.08 1.63 4.32
C GLU A 69 -25.73 2.21 3.89
N PRO A 70 -25.69 3.01 2.79
CA PRO A 70 -24.51 3.76 2.41
C PRO A 70 -24.09 4.74 3.51
N GLY A 71 -22.80 5.06 3.55
CA GLY A 71 -22.24 6.00 4.51
C GLY A 71 -21.38 5.33 5.57
N TYR A 72 -21.04 6.11 6.58
CA TYR A 72 -20.10 5.76 7.63
C TYR A 72 -20.74 4.96 8.78
N HIS A 73 -20.04 3.92 9.22
CA HIS A 73 -20.41 3.05 10.32
C HIS A 73 -19.19 2.74 11.19
N THR A 74 -19.41 2.50 12.48
CA THR A 74 -18.30 2.25 13.41
C THR A 74 -18.66 1.25 14.50
N SER A 75 -17.66 0.49 14.94
CA SER A 75 -17.70 -0.37 16.12
C SER A 75 -16.45 -0.11 16.96
N PRO A 76 -16.47 0.92 17.84
CA PRO A 76 -15.32 1.29 18.65
C PRO A 76 -14.84 0.18 19.59
N GLU A 77 -15.75 -0.67 20.06
CA GLU A 77 -15.44 -1.84 20.91
C GLU A 77 -14.50 -2.83 20.21
N LEU A 78 -14.63 -2.94 18.89
CA LEU A 78 -13.79 -3.77 18.04
C LEU A 78 -12.62 -2.98 17.42
N GLY A 79 -12.58 -1.66 17.62
CA GLY A 79 -11.55 -0.77 17.08
C GLY A 79 -11.59 -0.63 15.56
N VAL A 80 -12.76 -0.88 14.94
CA VAL A 80 -12.94 -0.87 13.48
C VAL A 80 -14.06 0.07 13.08
N SER A 81 -13.92 0.66 11.89
CA SER A 81 -14.96 1.38 11.19
C SER A 81 -15.02 0.96 9.73
N TRP A 82 -16.16 1.20 9.10
CA TRP A 82 -16.34 0.95 7.68
C TRP A 82 -17.21 2.02 7.03
N TYR A 83 -16.97 2.25 5.74
CA TYR A 83 -17.76 3.16 4.92
C TYR A 83 -18.37 2.38 3.77
N SER A 84 -19.69 2.29 3.72
CA SER A 84 -20.43 1.63 2.64
C SER A 84 -20.63 2.62 1.50
N LEU A 85 -20.00 2.39 0.34
CA LEU A 85 -20.19 3.24 -0.83
C LEU A 85 -21.62 3.12 -1.34
N ASP A 86 -22.17 4.19 -1.92
CA ASP A 86 -23.42 4.05 -2.66
C ASP A 86 -23.23 3.16 -3.91
N ARG A 87 -24.35 2.70 -4.46
CA ARG A 87 -24.36 1.75 -5.57
C ARG A 87 -23.78 2.33 -6.85
N GLU A 88 -23.95 3.62 -7.10
CA GLU A 88 -23.45 4.29 -8.30
C GLU A 88 -21.93 4.41 -8.24
N THR A 89 -21.40 4.87 -7.10
CA THR A 89 -19.96 4.96 -6.85
C THR A 89 -19.29 3.59 -6.94
N SER A 90 -19.90 2.56 -6.35
CA SER A 90 -19.42 1.17 -6.42
C SER A 90 -19.38 0.65 -7.86
N ARG A 91 -20.45 0.86 -8.65
CA ARG A 91 -20.51 0.44 -10.06
C ARG A 91 -19.45 1.14 -10.90
N LYS A 92 -19.28 2.45 -10.71
CA LYS A 92 -18.28 3.23 -11.42
C LYS A 92 -16.87 2.73 -11.09
N LEU A 93 -16.57 2.46 -9.81
CA LEU A 93 -15.31 1.87 -9.38
C LEU A 93 -15.03 0.55 -10.11
N TYR A 94 -16.00 -0.36 -10.16
CA TYR A 94 -15.87 -1.63 -10.88
C TYR A 94 -15.76 -1.49 -12.40
N SER A 95 -16.36 -0.46 -12.99
CA SER A 95 -16.23 -0.20 -14.43
C SER A 95 -14.83 0.31 -14.82
N LEU A 96 -14.21 1.10 -13.94
CA LEU A 96 -12.85 1.61 -14.11
C LEU A 96 -11.79 0.54 -13.80
N LYS A 97 -12.09 -0.34 -12.83
CA LYS A 97 -11.32 -1.55 -12.54
C LYS A 97 -11.41 -2.53 -13.73
N ARG A 98 -10.63 -2.30 -14.78
CA ARG A 98 -10.54 -3.23 -15.92
C ARG A 98 -10.04 -4.59 -15.43
N PHE A 99 -10.94 -5.57 -15.36
CA PHE A 99 -10.70 -6.92 -14.82
C PHE A 99 -9.63 -7.76 -15.56
N TYR A 100 -9.03 -7.23 -16.63
CA TYR A 100 -8.23 -8.02 -17.58
C TYR A 100 -6.72 -7.70 -17.55
N LYS A 101 -6.28 -6.66 -16.84
CA LYS A 101 -4.86 -6.28 -16.74
C LYS A 101 -4.53 -5.67 -15.37
N ALA A 102 -4.38 -6.51 -14.35
CA ALA A 102 -3.59 -6.08 -13.20
C ALA A 102 -2.11 -6.05 -13.62
N PHE A 103 -1.35 -5.08 -13.10
CA PHE A 103 0.10 -4.95 -13.34
C PHE A 103 0.52 -4.55 -14.77
N SER A 104 -0.39 -4.06 -15.63
CA SER A 104 0.03 -3.36 -16.85
C SER A 104 0.21 -1.86 -16.56
N GLU A 105 1.15 -1.21 -17.25
CA GLU A 105 1.31 0.26 -17.28
C GLU A 105 0.01 1.03 -17.63
N GLU A 106 -1.05 0.33 -18.05
CA GLU A 106 -2.38 0.87 -18.42
C GLU A 106 -3.43 0.86 -17.29
N LEU A 107 -3.07 0.76 -16.00
CA LEU A 107 -3.97 1.29 -14.97
C LEU A 107 -4.02 2.80 -15.19
N SER A 108 -5.07 3.26 -15.84
CA SER A 108 -5.16 4.65 -16.26
C SER A 108 -5.09 5.56 -15.04
N ASN A 109 -4.43 6.71 -15.17
CA ASN A 109 -4.49 7.81 -14.20
C ASN A 109 -5.94 8.06 -13.72
N GLU A 110 -6.95 7.76 -14.54
CA GLU A 110 -8.36 7.86 -14.18
C GLU A 110 -8.79 6.92 -13.02
N PHE A 111 -8.40 5.64 -13.02
CA PHE A 111 -8.76 4.72 -11.92
C PHE A 111 -8.09 5.15 -10.62
N GLU A 112 -6.79 5.44 -10.67
CA GLU A 112 -6.01 5.85 -9.50
C GLU A 112 -6.54 7.15 -8.90
N ASN A 113 -6.78 8.15 -9.75
CA ASN A 113 -7.40 9.41 -9.32
C ASN A 113 -8.80 9.16 -8.74
N TYR A 114 -9.60 8.29 -9.34
CA TYR A 114 -10.95 8.01 -8.84
C TYR A 114 -10.92 7.37 -7.45
N VAL A 115 -10.06 6.37 -7.23
CA VAL A 115 -9.87 5.73 -5.92
C VAL A 115 -9.34 6.73 -4.89
N ALA A 116 -8.33 7.52 -5.26
CA ALA A 116 -7.73 8.51 -4.36
C ALA A 116 -8.76 9.55 -3.91
N ASN A 117 -9.60 10.05 -4.83
CA ASN A 117 -10.68 10.98 -4.50
C ASN A 117 -11.71 10.33 -3.57
N ILE A 118 -12.16 9.10 -3.85
CA ILE A 118 -13.08 8.38 -2.95
C ILE A 118 -12.52 8.29 -1.53
N ILE A 119 -11.26 7.84 -1.39
CA ILE A 119 -10.62 7.72 -0.09
C ILE A 119 -10.61 9.08 0.61
N MET A 120 -10.11 10.13 -0.05
CA MET A 120 -9.96 11.43 0.58
C MET A 120 -11.30 12.06 0.92
N ASP A 121 -12.32 11.91 0.09
CA ASP A 121 -13.67 12.44 0.35
C ASP A 121 -14.30 11.75 1.58
N ILE A 122 -14.16 10.42 1.68
CA ILE A 122 -14.61 9.65 2.86
C ILE A 122 -13.86 10.10 4.12
N LEU A 123 -12.54 10.23 4.05
CA LEU A 123 -11.74 10.65 5.19
C LEU A 123 -12.13 12.06 5.66
N VAL A 124 -12.36 12.98 4.73
CA VAL A 124 -12.83 14.34 5.03
C VAL A 124 -14.22 14.31 5.67
N GLU A 125 -15.15 13.51 5.15
CA GLU A 125 -16.49 13.37 5.71
C GLU A 125 -16.42 12.87 7.16
N ILE A 126 -15.66 11.79 7.41
CA ILE A 126 -15.50 11.23 8.76
C ILE A 126 -14.83 12.24 9.69
N ASP A 127 -13.74 12.91 9.28
CA ASP A 127 -13.10 13.94 10.09
C ASP A 127 -14.09 15.05 10.47
N HIS A 128 -14.93 15.49 9.53
CA HIS A 128 -15.96 16.50 9.78
C HIS A 128 -17.01 16.02 10.80
N MET A 129 -17.49 14.77 10.68
CA MET A 129 -18.40 14.15 11.65
C MET A 129 -17.79 14.08 13.06
N HIS A 130 -16.46 13.96 13.15
CA HIS A 130 -15.71 13.92 14.40
C HIS A 130 -15.12 15.27 14.84
N GLY A 131 -15.62 16.37 14.27
CA GLY A 131 -15.33 17.75 14.69
C GLY A 131 -14.17 18.42 13.94
N GLY A 132 -13.69 17.86 12.84
CA GLY A 132 -12.74 18.47 11.90
C GLY A 132 -11.34 18.68 12.47
N LYS A 133 -10.96 17.90 13.48
CA LYS A 133 -9.71 18.14 14.25
C LYS A 133 -8.46 17.88 13.43
N ASN A 134 -8.54 17.04 12.40
CA ASN A 134 -7.42 16.71 11.54
C ASN A 134 -7.29 17.66 10.34
N SER A 135 -8.25 18.59 10.17
CA SER A 135 -8.27 19.58 9.09
C SER A 135 -8.18 18.95 7.69
N LEU A 136 -8.68 17.72 7.50
CA LEU A 136 -8.44 16.95 6.27
C LEU A 136 -8.96 17.65 5.01
N ALA A 137 -10.02 18.47 5.15
CA ALA A 137 -10.55 19.26 4.05
C ALA A 137 -9.51 20.24 3.46
N GLU A 138 -8.61 20.77 4.30
CA GLU A 138 -7.56 21.70 3.91
C GLU A 138 -6.41 20.98 3.20
N TRP A 139 -5.99 19.83 3.74
CA TRP A 139 -4.87 19.03 3.23
C TRP A 139 -5.22 18.16 2.03
N ARG A 140 -6.52 17.98 1.74
CA ARG A 140 -7.03 17.09 0.69
C ARG A 140 -6.33 17.29 -0.65
N ASN A 141 -6.31 18.53 -1.13
CA ASN A 141 -5.81 18.83 -2.47
C ASN A 141 -4.30 18.65 -2.56
N ASP A 142 -3.56 19.03 -1.50
CA ASP A 142 -2.11 18.89 -1.43
C ASP A 142 -1.68 17.41 -1.45
N ILE A 143 -2.39 16.53 -0.72
CA ILE A 143 -2.12 15.08 -0.72
C ILE A 143 -2.38 14.49 -2.11
N LEU A 144 -3.51 14.85 -2.73
CA LEU A 144 -3.85 14.39 -4.08
C LEU A 144 -2.86 14.91 -5.13
N GLU A 145 -2.35 16.12 -4.97
CA GLU A 145 -1.33 16.69 -5.86
C GLU A 145 0.00 15.95 -5.74
N ARG A 146 0.52 15.76 -4.52
CA ARG A 146 1.74 14.96 -4.30
C ARG A 146 1.61 13.54 -4.83
N MET A 147 0.44 12.91 -4.63
CA MET A 147 0.18 11.57 -5.17
C MET A 147 0.26 11.54 -6.70
N ARG A 148 -0.29 12.56 -7.39
CA ARG A 148 -0.19 12.66 -8.85
C ARG A 148 1.24 12.94 -9.32
N GLU A 149 1.96 13.82 -8.64
CA GLU A 149 3.35 14.18 -8.98
C GLU A 149 4.29 12.97 -8.88
N CYS A 150 4.06 12.09 -7.91
CA CYS A 150 4.85 10.89 -7.70
C CYS A 150 4.28 9.63 -8.37
N GLY A 151 3.26 9.74 -9.23
CA GLY A 151 2.67 8.58 -9.93
C GLY A 151 2.12 7.52 -8.98
N CYS A 152 1.58 7.93 -7.83
CA CYS A 152 1.08 7.06 -6.77
C CYS A 152 2.16 6.18 -6.10
N GLU A 153 3.45 6.43 -6.36
CA GLU A 153 4.56 5.70 -5.77
C GLU A 153 5.23 6.49 -4.65
N LYS A 154 5.68 5.78 -3.61
CA LYS A 154 6.41 6.40 -2.49
C LYS A 154 7.47 5.47 -1.94
N GLU A 155 8.69 5.99 -1.80
CA GLU A 155 9.82 5.28 -1.20
C GLU A 155 10.09 5.79 0.21
N ILE A 156 10.22 4.87 1.16
CA ILE A 156 10.47 5.16 2.58
C ILE A 156 11.70 4.39 3.02
N LEU A 157 12.74 5.11 3.43
CA LEU A 157 13.95 4.49 3.96
C LEU A 157 13.68 3.83 5.32
N LEU A 158 13.93 2.53 5.40
CA LEU A 158 13.88 1.76 6.64
C LEU A 158 15.23 1.83 7.34
N GLU A 159 15.50 2.95 8.02
CA GLU A 159 16.79 3.25 8.66
C GLU A 159 17.26 2.13 9.59
N LYS A 160 16.34 1.58 10.40
CA LYS A 160 16.63 0.49 11.34
C LYS A 160 17.25 -0.74 10.65
N TYR A 161 16.82 -1.02 9.43
CA TYR A 161 17.23 -2.17 8.64
C TYR A 161 18.35 -1.86 7.64
N SER A 162 18.66 -0.58 7.46
CA SER A 162 19.81 -0.13 6.68
C SER A 162 21.09 -0.28 7.50
N LYS A 163 22.18 -0.78 6.89
CA LYS A 163 23.42 -1.13 7.60
C LYS A 163 24.66 -0.76 6.82
N LEU A 164 25.62 -0.17 7.52
CA LEU A 164 26.99 -0.01 7.03
C LEU A 164 27.74 -1.35 7.12
N ARG A 165 28.51 -1.67 6.08
CA ARG A 165 29.41 -2.83 6.09
C ARG A 165 30.54 -2.61 7.10
N ARG A 166 31.12 -3.69 7.63
CA ARG A 166 32.14 -3.63 8.69
C ARG A 166 33.38 -2.80 8.31
N ASP A 167 33.79 -2.87 7.05
CA ASP A 167 34.93 -2.12 6.50
C ASP A 167 34.56 -0.69 6.06
N LYS A 168 33.30 -0.31 6.20
CA LYS A 168 32.74 1.01 5.86
C LYS A 168 32.84 1.40 4.39
N LYS A 169 33.18 0.46 3.49
CA LYS A 169 33.24 0.74 2.05
C LYS A 169 31.84 0.86 1.44
N TYR A 170 30.89 0.07 1.93
CA TYR A 170 29.54 0.01 1.40
C TYR A 170 28.48 0.15 2.49
N ARG A 171 27.32 0.67 2.11
CA ARG A 171 26.12 0.77 2.95
C ARG A 171 24.94 0.16 2.21
N ALA A 172 24.19 -0.69 2.87
CA ALA A 172 22.93 -1.19 2.37
C ALA A 172 21.81 -0.26 2.87
N MET A 173 21.02 0.27 1.95
CA MET A 173 19.84 1.07 2.21
C MET A 173 18.61 0.26 1.84
N VAL A 174 17.73 0.04 2.82
CA VAL A 174 16.52 -0.77 2.64
C VAL A 174 15.34 0.16 2.55
N TYR A 175 14.58 0.11 1.47
CA TYR A 175 13.41 0.93 1.23
C TYR A 175 12.14 0.10 1.25
N ARG A 176 11.09 0.64 1.87
CA ARG A 176 9.71 0.24 1.61
C ARG A 176 9.20 1.10 0.45
N CYS A 177 8.76 0.46 -0.62
CA CYS A 177 8.25 1.14 -1.81
C CYS A 177 6.77 0.83 -1.95
N ILE A 178 5.95 1.85 -1.73
CA ILE A 178 4.49 1.80 -1.81
C ILE A 178 4.06 2.19 -3.22
N GLY A 179 3.02 1.54 -3.75
CA GLY A 179 2.42 1.89 -5.03
C GLY A 179 3.12 1.28 -6.23
N HIS A 180 4.33 0.74 -6.06
CA HIS A 180 5.08 0.10 -7.12
C HIS A 180 4.29 -1.09 -7.68
N GLY A 181 3.83 -0.97 -8.93
CA GLY A 181 2.97 -1.97 -9.57
C GLY A 181 1.70 -2.30 -8.77
N ILE A 182 1.14 -1.34 -8.02
CA ILE A 182 -0.07 -1.36 -7.16
C ILE A 182 -0.03 -2.14 -5.84
N GLY A 183 1.15 -2.44 -5.31
CA GLY A 183 1.30 -2.98 -3.96
C GLY A 183 2.45 -2.39 -3.14
N ASP A 184 2.92 -3.12 -2.14
CA ASP A 184 4.09 -2.81 -1.32
C ASP A 184 5.25 -3.72 -1.71
N ALA A 185 6.46 -3.18 -1.81
CA ALA A 185 7.65 -3.93 -2.14
C ALA A 185 8.84 -3.45 -1.30
N ILE A 186 9.87 -4.32 -1.19
CA ILE A 186 11.14 -3.94 -0.59
C ILE A 186 12.19 -3.82 -1.69
N ARG A 187 12.87 -2.67 -1.73
CA ARG A 187 14.07 -2.45 -2.53
C ARG A 187 15.28 -2.33 -1.62
N VAL A 188 16.42 -2.86 -2.06
CA VAL A 188 17.70 -2.68 -1.40
C VAL A 188 18.69 -2.08 -2.37
N ASP A 189 19.26 -0.95 -1.95
CA ASP A 189 20.33 -0.28 -2.66
C ASP A 189 21.64 -0.51 -1.90
N LEU A 190 22.65 -1.06 -2.57
CA LEU A 190 24.01 -1.11 -2.06
C LEU A 190 24.75 0.11 -2.59
N VAL A 191 25.25 0.94 -1.67
CA VAL A 191 25.83 2.25 -1.97
C VAL A 191 27.30 2.23 -1.60
N ASN A 192 28.15 2.69 -2.53
CA ASN A 192 29.57 2.95 -2.25
C ASN A 192 29.67 4.20 -1.36
N CYS A 193 30.29 4.08 -0.18
CA CYS A 193 30.35 5.18 0.77
C CYS A 193 31.35 6.29 0.39
N VAL A 194 32.24 6.06 -0.58
CA VAL A 194 33.20 7.05 -1.07
C VAL A 194 32.60 7.87 -2.19
N THR A 195 31.96 7.20 -3.17
CA THR A 195 31.38 7.88 -4.34
C THR A 195 29.92 8.29 -4.14
N GLU A 196 29.26 7.77 -3.11
CA GLU A 196 27.82 7.89 -2.86
C GLU A 196 26.93 7.28 -3.98
N GLU A 197 27.54 6.50 -4.87
CA GLU A 197 26.82 5.86 -5.98
C GLU A 197 26.16 4.55 -5.54
N VAL A 198 24.95 4.32 -6.04
CA VAL A 198 24.28 3.02 -5.96
C VAL A 198 24.98 2.06 -6.92
N VAL A 199 25.68 1.06 -6.37
CA VAL A 199 26.37 0.03 -7.16
C VAL A 199 25.47 -1.16 -7.49
N VAL A 200 24.43 -1.39 -6.68
CA VAL A 200 23.41 -2.42 -6.90
C VAL A 200 22.09 -1.88 -6.38
N SER A 201 21.03 -2.02 -7.18
CA SER A 201 19.64 -1.77 -6.75
C SER A 201 18.83 -3.01 -7.07
N ARG A 202 18.27 -3.66 -6.04
CA ARG A 202 17.54 -4.92 -6.19
C ARG A 202 16.20 -4.87 -5.48
N TRP A 203 15.15 -5.19 -6.23
CA TRP A 203 13.84 -5.55 -5.70
C TRP A 203 13.92 -6.97 -5.13
N LEU A 204 13.45 -7.14 -3.89
CA LEU A 204 13.54 -8.44 -3.22
C LEU A 204 12.55 -9.46 -3.80
N GLU A 205 11.44 -9.00 -4.39
CA GLU A 205 10.50 -9.82 -5.12
C GLU A 205 10.09 -9.11 -6.43
N GLU A 206 9.68 -9.89 -7.43
CA GLU A 206 9.28 -9.36 -8.76
C GLU A 206 7.88 -8.75 -8.74
N LEU A 207 6.99 -9.23 -7.89
CA LEU A 207 5.60 -8.78 -7.79
C LEU A 207 5.37 -8.09 -6.45
N PRO A 208 4.56 -7.02 -6.43
CA PRO A 208 4.30 -6.30 -5.20
C PRO A 208 3.23 -7.00 -4.35
N HIS A 209 3.30 -6.77 -3.04
CA HIS A 209 2.44 -7.41 -2.05
C HIS A 209 1.23 -6.53 -1.69
N THR A 210 0.18 -7.17 -1.19
CA THR A 210 -1.01 -6.48 -0.68
C THR A 210 -1.06 -6.47 0.85
N ILE A 211 0.13 -6.40 1.45
CA ILE A 211 0.38 -6.33 2.89
C ILE A 211 1.51 -5.34 3.16
N ASP A 212 1.58 -4.81 4.38
CA ASP A 212 2.69 -3.95 4.81
C ASP A 212 4.01 -4.74 4.91
N MET A 213 4.89 -4.53 3.95
CA MET A 213 6.17 -5.26 3.87
C MET A 213 7.23 -4.73 4.82
N ALA A 214 7.12 -3.49 5.31
CA ALA A 214 8.05 -2.99 6.32
C ALA A 214 7.91 -3.76 7.65
N GLY A 215 6.67 -4.15 7.99
CA GLY A 215 6.39 -5.03 9.11
C GLY A 215 6.90 -6.47 8.92
N ALA A 216 7.08 -6.91 7.68
CA ALA A 216 7.61 -8.23 7.36
C ALA A 216 9.14 -8.31 7.52
N VAL A 217 9.87 -7.21 7.36
CA VAL A 217 11.33 -7.20 7.58
C VAL A 217 11.64 -7.37 9.07
N THR A 218 12.36 -8.44 9.42
CA THR A 218 12.67 -8.77 10.81
C THR A 218 14.13 -8.58 11.17
N LYS A 219 15.03 -8.87 10.23
CA LYS A 219 16.48 -8.80 10.44
C LYS A 219 17.17 -8.49 9.12
N THR A 220 18.26 -7.73 9.20
CA THR A 220 19.19 -7.51 8.10
C THR A 220 20.64 -7.66 8.56
N ALA A 221 21.51 -8.16 7.68
CA ALA A 221 22.93 -8.34 8.01
C ALA A 221 23.79 -8.40 6.74
N TRP A 222 25.02 -7.87 6.86
CA TRP A 222 26.08 -8.16 5.90
C TRP A 222 26.71 -9.52 6.19
N ASP A 223 26.98 -10.29 5.13
CA ASP A 223 27.82 -11.49 5.15
C ASP A 223 28.82 -11.43 3.99
N GLY A 224 30.05 -11.01 4.29
CA GLY A 224 31.06 -10.74 3.27
C GLY A 224 30.61 -9.68 2.25
N ASN A 225 30.40 -10.11 1.01
CA ASN A 225 29.95 -9.28 -0.12
C ASN A 225 28.43 -9.29 -0.33
N THR A 226 27.69 -10.03 0.48
CA THR A 226 26.25 -10.12 0.38
C THR A 226 25.56 -9.39 1.53
N PHE A 227 24.38 -8.85 1.24
CA PHE A 227 23.48 -8.27 2.21
C PHE A 227 22.19 -9.08 2.25
N ASN A 228 21.89 -9.61 3.43
CA ASN A 228 20.78 -10.52 3.67
C ASN A 228 19.62 -9.78 4.35
N VAL A 229 18.41 -9.97 3.84
CA VAL A 229 17.16 -9.47 4.41
C VAL A 229 16.27 -10.65 4.81
N THR A 230 16.01 -10.80 6.10
CA THR A 230 15.12 -11.85 6.61
C THR A 230 13.69 -11.32 6.73
N LEU A 231 12.77 -11.96 6.01
CA LEU A 231 11.35 -11.67 6.02
C LEU A 231 10.59 -12.67 6.91
N TYR A 232 9.62 -12.16 7.66
CA TYR A 232 8.73 -12.85 8.61
C TYR A 232 9.44 -13.50 9.81
N LYS A 233 8.84 -13.33 11.00
CA LYS A 233 9.45 -13.83 12.26
C LYS A 233 9.16 -15.31 12.52
N ARG A 234 8.10 -15.85 11.91
CA ARG A 234 7.61 -17.21 12.12
C ARG A 234 7.45 -17.89 10.77
N SER A 235 7.62 -19.22 10.75
CA SER A 235 7.57 -19.99 9.51
C SER A 235 6.26 -19.78 8.74
N PRO A 236 6.34 -19.59 7.42
CA PRO A 236 7.56 -19.56 6.62
C PRO A 236 8.32 -18.22 6.81
N SER A 237 9.61 -18.31 7.17
CA SER A 237 10.56 -17.20 7.11
C SER A 237 11.56 -17.50 6.00
N TRP A 238 11.94 -16.50 5.21
CA TRP A 238 12.95 -16.66 4.17
C TRP A 238 13.94 -15.50 4.18
N ILE A 239 15.04 -15.69 3.46
CA ILE A 239 16.14 -14.75 3.37
C ILE A 239 16.32 -14.39 1.90
N GLU A 240 16.22 -13.09 1.61
CA GLU A 240 16.57 -12.53 0.32
C GLU A 240 17.98 -11.96 0.38
N THR A 241 18.75 -12.17 -0.69
CA THR A 241 20.18 -11.86 -0.73
C THR A 241 20.47 -10.89 -1.87
N VAL A 242 21.21 -9.83 -1.56
CA VAL A 242 21.67 -8.81 -2.51
C VAL A 242 23.18 -8.79 -2.50
N GLU A 243 23.81 -9.02 -3.65
CA GLU A 243 25.25 -9.23 -3.73
C GLU A 243 25.93 -8.02 -4.38
N LEU A 244 27.08 -7.60 -3.84
CA LEU A 244 27.95 -6.64 -4.52
C LEU A 244 28.51 -7.25 -5.81
N PRO A 245 28.79 -6.43 -6.84
CA PRO A 245 29.47 -6.92 -8.03
C PRO A 245 30.85 -7.49 -7.67
N GLU A 246 31.28 -8.52 -8.41
CA GLU A 246 32.63 -9.05 -8.28
C GLU A 246 33.65 -7.95 -8.59
N GLU A 247 34.65 -7.77 -7.71
CA GLU A 247 35.76 -6.86 -8.01
C GLU A 247 36.49 -7.42 -9.23
N GLN A 248 36.44 -6.71 -10.37
CA GLN A 248 37.30 -7.02 -11.52
C GLN A 248 38.75 -6.80 -11.08
N SER A 249 39.44 -7.90 -10.83
CA SER A 249 40.86 -7.97 -10.47
C SER A 249 41.78 -7.56 -11.62
#